data_AF-A0A6V7YBT9-F1
#
_entry.id   AF-A0A6V7YBT9-F1
#
_cell.length_a   1.000
_cell.length_b   1.000
_cell.length_c   1.000
_cell.angle_alpha   90.00
_cell.angle_beta   90.00
_cell.angle_gamma   90.00
#
_symmetry.space_group_name_H-M   'P 1'
#
loop_
_entity.id
_entity.type
_entity.pdbx_description
1 polymer ?
#
loop_
_entity_poly.entity_id
_entity_poly.type
_entity_poly.pdbx_seq_one_letter_code
_entity_poly.pdbx_strand_id
1 'polypeptide(L)'
;MANKISKRLARVHQLDVPIWKEPDYICDALDRWLNQLRLTPSGSSDFIMPQKYLEWAPEKISCDDLLHEIENLRSLIVHSQSLVTFCHNDLQEGNILLPKGSSGNIRLQSSTEVYGDGGQSNSLSAFNPMDLRLVLIDFEYASYNYRGFDFANHFVEYSINYDVDHAPFYEILPERFPTEEQCSSLCIVMSARRILRFRKNNYMKEGKR
;
A
#
# COMPACT_ATOMS: atom_id res chain seq x y z
N MET A 1 6.71 -7.99 -11.92
CA MET A 1 6.68 -7.77 -10.45
C MET A 1 5.38 -7.09 -10.00
N ALA A 2 5.01 -5.94 -10.60
CA ALA A 2 3.82 -5.14 -10.24
C ALA A 2 2.50 -5.94 -10.10
N ASN A 3 2.18 -6.82 -11.06
CA ASN A 3 1.01 -7.71 -10.97
C ASN A 3 0.97 -8.61 -9.71
N LYS A 4 2.13 -9.00 -9.17
CA LYS A 4 2.20 -9.79 -7.92
C LYS A 4 1.92 -8.91 -6.71
N ILE A 5 2.46 -7.68 -6.69
CA ILE A 5 2.21 -6.67 -5.65
C ILE A 5 0.71 -6.36 -5.59
N SER A 6 0.10 -6.00 -6.73
CA SER A 6 -1.34 -5.74 -6.84
C SER A 6 -2.21 -6.88 -6.31
N LYS A 7 -1.86 -8.14 -6.63
CA LYS A 7 -2.57 -9.32 -6.12
C LYS A 7 -2.42 -9.51 -4.61
N ARG A 8 -1.31 -9.07 -4.02
CA ARG A 8 -1.06 -9.16 -2.57
C ARG A 8 -1.73 -8.01 -1.83
N LEU A 9 -1.60 -6.78 -2.30
CA LEU A 9 -2.29 -5.64 -1.72
C LEU A 9 -3.81 -5.81 -1.77
N ALA A 10 -4.35 -6.34 -2.86
CA ALA A 10 -5.78 -6.69 -2.95
C ALA A 10 -6.24 -7.72 -1.89
N ARG A 11 -5.32 -8.55 -1.34
CA ARG A 11 -5.63 -9.45 -0.22
C ARG A 11 -5.59 -8.72 1.11
N VAL A 12 -4.65 -7.79 1.30
CA VAL A 12 -4.58 -6.90 2.47
C VAL A 12 -5.87 -6.09 2.60
N HIS A 13 -6.35 -5.48 1.51
CA HIS A 13 -7.60 -4.71 1.47
C HIS A 13 -8.87 -5.54 1.76
N GLN A 14 -8.77 -6.86 1.82
CA GLN A 14 -9.87 -7.77 2.17
C GLN A 14 -9.79 -8.28 3.61
N LEU A 15 -8.74 -7.93 4.35
CA LEU A 15 -8.61 -8.30 5.76
C LEU A 15 -9.70 -7.60 6.57
N ASP A 16 -10.28 -8.35 7.50
CA ASP A 16 -11.16 -7.81 8.53
C ASP A 16 -10.40 -7.84 9.86
N VAL A 17 -9.82 -6.70 10.21
CA VAL A 17 -8.94 -6.54 11.38
C VAL A 17 -9.74 -5.87 12.49
N PRO A 18 -9.75 -6.38 13.74
CA PRO A 18 -10.59 -5.86 14.82
C PRO A 18 -10.03 -4.56 15.43
N ILE A 19 -9.93 -3.52 14.60
CA ILE A 19 -9.49 -2.16 14.93
C ILE A 19 -10.52 -1.15 14.42
N TRP A 20 -10.28 0.13 14.67
CA TRP A 20 -11.09 1.24 14.20
C TRP A 20 -11.27 1.25 12.68
N LYS A 21 -12.48 1.54 12.20
CA LYS A 21 -12.89 1.34 10.79
C LYS A 21 -13.02 2.63 9.99
N GLU A 22 -13.07 3.78 10.65
CA GLU A 22 -13.17 5.06 9.95
C GLU A 22 -11.79 5.47 9.39
N PRO A 23 -11.75 6.19 8.24
CA PRO A 23 -10.52 6.54 7.56
C PRO A 23 -9.92 7.87 8.07
N ASP A 24 -9.89 8.06 9.38
CA ASP A 24 -9.38 9.27 10.06
C ASP A 24 -7.88 9.22 10.35
N TYR A 25 -7.28 8.03 10.33
CA TYR A 25 -5.88 7.78 10.68
C TYR A 25 -4.87 8.79 10.11
N ILE A 26 -4.93 9.11 8.82
CA ILE A 26 -3.93 9.98 8.18
C ILE A 26 -3.97 11.39 8.76
N CYS A 27 -5.15 12.01 8.83
CA CYS A 27 -5.24 13.37 9.35
C CYS A 27 -4.96 13.41 10.86
N ASP A 28 -5.38 12.40 11.62
CA ASP A 28 -5.10 12.33 13.06
C ASP A 28 -3.62 12.10 13.35
N ALA A 29 -2.93 11.30 12.52
CA ALA A 29 -1.49 11.13 12.59
C ALA A 29 -0.76 12.44 12.24
N LEU A 30 -1.17 13.12 11.17
CA LEU A 30 -0.60 14.41 10.77
C LEU A 30 -0.78 15.49 11.84
N ASP A 31 -1.97 15.60 12.44
CA ASP A 31 -2.21 16.54 13.54
C ASP A 31 -1.31 16.25 14.74
N ARG A 32 -1.18 14.97 15.11
CA ARG A 32 -0.30 14.55 16.21
C ARG A 32 1.17 14.86 15.91
N TRP A 33 1.64 14.57 14.70
CA TRP A 33 3.02 14.84 14.29
C TRP A 33 3.31 16.34 14.21
N LEU A 34 2.39 17.14 13.67
CA LEU A 34 2.53 18.59 13.62
C LEU A 34 2.57 19.20 15.03
N ASN A 35 1.72 18.72 15.94
CA ASN A 35 1.76 19.14 17.35
C ASN A 35 3.11 18.79 18.00
N GLN A 36 3.69 17.63 17.69
CA GLN A 36 5.03 17.27 18.16
C GLN A 36 6.11 18.16 17.52
N LEU A 37 6.02 18.44 16.22
CA LEU A 37 6.97 19.28 15.48
C LEU A 37 7.02 20.70 16.07
N ARG A 38 5.86 21.30 16.38
CA ARG A 38 5.73 22.62 17.01
C ARG A 38 6.48 22.75 18.34
N LEU A 39 6.67 21.64 19.06
CA LEU A 39 7.41 21.62 20.33
C LEU A 39 8.94 21.55 20.15
N THR A 40 9.42 21.35 18.91
CA THR A 40 10.85 21.32 18.60
C THR A 40 11.38 22.71 18.27
N PRO A 41 12.69 22.96 18.40
CA PRO A 41 13.31 24.22 17.95
C PRO A 41 13.06 24.51 16.46
N SER A 42 13.05 23.46 15.62
CA SER A 42 12.79 23.59 14.19
C SER A 42 11.35 23.99 13.88
N GLY A 43 10.37 23.52 14.66
CA GLY A 43 8.97 23.88 14.46
C GLY A 43 8.62 25.32 14.82
N SER A 44 9.53 26.02 15.52
CA SER A 44 9.38 27.46 15.83
C SER A 44 9.91 28.36 14.71
N SER A 45 10.48 27.81 13.65
CA SER A 45 11.05 28.54 12.51
C SER A 45 10.37 28.14 11.19
N ASP A 46 10.50 28.99 10.19
CA ASP A 46 10.04 28.67 8.83
C ASP A 46 10.96 27.63 8.18
N PHE A 47 10.36 26.66 7.48
CA PHE A 47 11.04 25.71 6.61
C PHE A 47 11.32 26.38 5.27
N ILE A 48 12.61 26.52 4.91
CA ILE A 48 13.02 27.07 3.61
C ILE A 48 12.94 25.97 2.55
N MET A 49 12.12 26.20 1.53
CA MET A 49 11.92 25.24 0.46
C MET A 49 13.07 25.30 -0.56
N PRO A 50 13.63 24.15 -0.99
CA PRO A 50 14.61 24.12 -2.05
C PRO A 50 14.10 24.76 -3.35
N GLN A 51 14.97 25.48 -4.06
CA GLN A 51 14.64 26.20 -5.30
C GLN A 51 13.88 25.35 -6.33
N LYS A 52 14.23 24.06 -6.42
CA LYS A 52 13.61 23.11 -7.34
C LYS A 52 12.12 22.86 -7.10
N TYR A 53 11.58 23.23 -5.93
CA TYR A 53 10.17 23.02 -5.59
C TYR A 53 9.32 24.29 -5.63
N LEU A 54 9.92 25.45 -5.92
CA LEU A 54 9.22 26.75 -5.84
C LEU A 54 8.13 26.93 -6.92
N GLU A 55 8.09 26.07 -7.94
CA GLU A 55 6.97 26.03 -8.89
C GLU A 55 5.68 25.53 -8.22
N TRP A 56 5.79 24.67 -7.21
CA TRP A 56 4.65 23.98 -6.60
C TRP A 56 4.48 24.25 -5.10
N ALA A 57 5.43 24.96 -4.48
CA ALA A 57 5.43 25.28 -3.06
C ALA A 57 5.91 26.72 -2.82
N PRO A 58 5.46 27.38 -1.74
CA PRO A 58 5.99 28.69 -1.37
C PRO A 58 7.47 28.59 -0.95
N GLU A 59 8.18 29.72 -0.97
CA GLU A 59 9.60 29.80 -0.57
C GLU A 59 9.82 29.38 0.89
N LYS A 60 8.84 29.66 1.74
CA LYS A 60 8.85 29.37 3.16
C LYS A 60 7.53 28.77 3.58
N ILE A 61 7.59 27.79 4.48
CA ILE A 61 6.43 27.13 5.06
C ILE A 61 6.58 27.17 6.58
N SER A 62 5.55 27.62 7.29
CA SER A 62 5.49 27.57 8.76
C SER A 62 4.66 26.38 9.24
N CYS A 63 4.73 26.05 10.54
CA CYS A 63 3.82 25.07 11.13
C CYS A 63 2.34 25.48 11.06
N ASP A 64 2.06 26.79 10.98
CA ASP A 64 0.69 27.28 10.79
C ASP A 64 0.22 27.06 9.35
N ASP A 65 1.07 27.27 8.35
CA ASP A 65 0.75 26.94 6.96
C ASP A 65 0.47 25.43 6.80
N LEU A 66 1.29 24.58 7.42
CA LEU A 66 1.07 23.13 7.44
C LEU A 66 -0.27 22.75 8.09
N LEU A 67 -0.68 23.44 9.16
CA LEU A 67 -1.98 23.19 9.80
C LEU A 67 -3.14 23.52 8.85
N HIS A 68 -3.05 24.65 8.14
CA HIS A 68 -4.05 25.02 7.15
C HIS A 68 -4.12 24.00 6.01
N GLU A 69 -2.98 23.50 5.52
CA GLU A 69 -2.95 22.47 4.49
C GLU A 69 -3.50 21.12 4.96
N ILE A 70 -3.29 20.74 6.23
CA ILE A 70 -3.91 19.53 6.80
C ILE A 70 -5.44 19.69 6.88
N GLU A 71 -5.96 20.85 7.28
CA GLU A 71 -7.41 21.10 7.31
C GLU A 71 -8.00 21.13 5.89
N ASN A 72 -7.30 21.73 4.93
CA ASN A 72 -7.67 21.67 3.52
C ASN A 72 -7.73 20.22 3.03
N LEU A 73 -6.69 19.42 3.30
CA LEU A 73 -6.65 17.99 2.96
C LEU A 73 -7.84 17.25 3.59
N ARG A 74 -8.11 17.47 4.89
CA ARG A 74 -9.22 16.86 5.63
C ARG A 74 -10.56 17.16 4.94
N SER A 75 -10.77 18.41 4.51
CA SER A 75 -11.97 18.85 3.79
C SER A 75 -12.13 18.19 2.41
N LEU A 76 -11.02 17.84 1.75
CA LEU A 76 -11.05 17.19 0.43
C LEU A 76 -11.29 15.68 0.55
N ILE A 77 -10.58 15.01 1.46
CA ILE A 77 -10.62 13.54 1.55
C ILE A 77 -11.96 13.02 2.07
N VAL A 78 -12.69 13.79 2.89
CA VAL A 78 -14.01 13.39 3.40
C VAL A 78 -15.05 13.21 2.28
N HIS A 79 -14.84 13.85 1.13
CA HIS A 79 -15.70 13.72 -0.04
C HIS A 79 -15.27 12.57 -0.99
N SER A 80 -14.16 11.89 -0.69
CA SER A 80 -13.63 10.82 -1.52
C SER A 80 -14.61 9.66 -1.63
N GLN A 81 -14.83 9.20 -2.87
CA GLN A 81 -15.63 7.99 -3.15
C GLN A 81 -14.77 6.71 -3.13
N SER A 82 -13.50 6.82 -2.72
CA SER A 82 -12.64 5.66 -2.56
C SER A 82 -13.18 4.77 -1.44
N LEU A 83 -13.21 3.45 -1.67
CA LEU A 83 -13.62 2.51 -0.63
C LEU A 83 -12.66 2.56 0.56
N VAL A 84 -13.22 2.51 1.77
CA VAL A 84 -12.47 2.32 3.00
C VAL A 84 -12.17 0.82 3.18
N THR A 85 -10.91 0.49 3.37
CA THR A 85 -10.41 -0.88 3.57
C THR A 85 -9.25 -0.88 4.55
N PHE A 86 -8.86 -2.05 5.05
CA PHE A 86 -7.59 -2.17 5.77
C PHE A 86 -6.43 -1.98 4.79
N CYS A 87 -5.66 -0.92 4.98
CA CYS A 87 -4.57 -0.47 4.12
C CYS A 87 -3.20 -0.70 4.79
N HIS A 88 -2.16 -0.82 3.98
CA HIS A 88 -0.78 -0.92 4.47
C HIS A 88 -0.23 0.46 4.88
N ASN A 89 -0.63 1.50 4.15
CA ASN A 89 -0.23 2.90 4.22
C ASN A 89 1.26 3.17 3.87
N ASP A 90 2.13 2.17 3.89
CA ASP A 90 3.56 2.33 3.54
C ASP A 90 4.08 1.23 2.59
N LEU A 91 3.70 1.27 1.30
CA LEU A 91 4.01 0.21 0.34
C LEU A 91 5.25 0.52 -0.51
N GLN A 92 6.34 0.92 0.14
CA GLN A 92 7.67 1.10 -0.48
C GLN A 92 8.38 -0.24 -0.77
N GLU A 93 9.46 -0.22 -1.55
CA GLU A 93 10.20 -1.42 -1.96
C GLU A 93 10.80 -2.20 -0.79
N GLY A 94 11.20 -1.51 0.30
CA GLY A 94 11.74 -2.15 1.51
C GLY A 94 10.76 -3.12 2.17
N ASN A 95 9.45 -2.86 2.03
CA ASN A 95 8.37 -3.63 2.65
C ASN A 95 7.87 -4.78 1.74
N ILE A 96 8.49 -4.98 0.57
CA ILE A 96 8.07 -5.94 -0.45
C ILE A 96 9.15 -7.03 -0.61
N LEU A 97 9.00 -8.13 0.12
CA LEU A 97 10.00 -9.20 0.12
C LEU A 97 9.74 -10.26 -0.96
N LEU A 98 10.84 -10.75 -1.52
CA LEU A 98 10.93 -11.94 -2.37
C LEU A 98 11.68 -13.04 -1.60
N PRO A 99 10.97 -13.96 -0.90
CA PRO A 99 11.61 -15.04 -0.17
C PRO A 99 12.40 -15.94 -1.11
N LYS A 100 13.65 -16.25 -0.74
CA LYS A 100 14.42 -17.31 -1.37
C LYS A 100 13.80 -18.66 -0.96
N GLY A 101 13.76 -19.63 -1.88
CA GLY A 101 13.13 -20.94 -1.68
C GLY A 101 13.66 -21.77 -0.50
N SER A 102 14.74 -21.33 0.15
CA SER A 102 15.44 -22.03 1.23
C SER A 102 15.38 -21.32 2.59
N SER A 103 14.70 -20.17 2.69
CA SER A 103 14.67 -19.37 3.93
C SER A 103 13.60 -19.87 4.92
N GLY A 104 13.94 -20.92 5.66
CA GLY A 104 13.66 -21.08 7.09
C GLY A 104 12.25 -21.36 7.63
N ASN A 105 11.17 -20.87 7.02
CA ASN A 105 9.79 -21.09 7.53
C ASN A 105 8.76 -21.49 6.45
N ILE A 106 9.16 -21.45 5.18
CA ILE A 106 8.39 -22.03 4.10
C ILE A 106 8.97 -23.41 3.85
N ARG A 107 8.45 -24.44 4.52
CA ARG A 107 8.75 -25.84 4.15
C ARG A 107 8.31 -26.04 2.71
N LEU A 108 9.21 -25.86 1.75
CA LEU A 108 9.12 -26.53 0.47
C LEU A 108 9.18 -28.01 0.84
N GLN A 109 8.07 -28.74 0.70
CA GLN A 109 8.14 -30.19 0.80
C GLN A 109 9.13 -30.63 -0.28
N SER A 110 10.26 -31.18 0.16
CA SER A 110 11.22 -31.85 -0.71
C SER A 110 10.45 -32.97 -1.40
N SER A 111 10.27 -32.85 -2.71
CA SER A 111 9.73 -33.91 -3.54
C SER A 111 10.78 -35.02 -3.64
N THR A 112 10.78 -35.93 -2.66
CA THR A 112 11.38 -37.25 -2.77
C THR A 112 10.22 -38.25 -2.79
N GLU A 113 9.96 -38.79 -3.99
CA GLU A 113 9.27 -40.07 -4.30
C GLU A 113 7.76 -40.15 -3.91
N VAL A 114 6.82 -40.61 -4.74
CA VAL A 114 6.66 -41.97 -5.29
C VAL A 114 5.68 -41.93 -6.48
N TYR A 115 5.98 -42.66 -7.56
CA TYR A 115 5.02 -43.03 -8.61
C TYR A 115 4.03 -44.09 -8.06
N GLY A 116 2.72 -43.86 -8.12
CA GLY A 116 1.75 -44.94 -7.90
C GLY A 116 0.32 -44.52 -7.54
N ASP A 117 -0.50 -44.42 -8.59
CA ASP A 117 -1.90 -44.85 -8.69
C ASP A 117 -3.04 -44.27 -7.81
N GLY A 118 -4.10 -43.84 -8.52
CA GLY A 118 -5.51 -44.06 -8.15
C GLY A 118 -6.08 -43.42 -6.88
N GLY A 119 -6.53 -42.17 -6.96
CA GLY A 119 -7.44 -41.61 -5.95
C GLY A 119 -7.90 -40.19 -6.23
N GLN A 120 -9.19 -40.01 -6.52
CA GLN A 120 -9.83 -38.70 -6.60
C GLN A 120 -9.68 -37.95 -5.27
N SER A 121 -8.99 -36.82 -5.29
CA SER A 121 -8.97 -35.84 -4.21
C SER A 121 -8.91 -34.45 -4.82
N ASN A 122 -9.74 -33.54 -4.29
CA ASN A 122 -9.83 -32.12 -4.62
C ASN A 122 -8.53 -31.36 -4.30
N SER A 123 -7.43 -31.68 -4.98
CA SER A 123 -6.17 -30.98 -4.80
C SER A 123 -6.17 -29.74 -5.66
N LEU A 124 -6.45 -28.59 -5.02
CA LEU A 124 -6.12 -27.26 -5.55
C LEU A 124 -4.73 -27.33 -6.18
N SER A 125 -4.65 -27.05 -7.47
CA SER A 125 -3.45 -27.09 -8.32
C SER A 125 -2.18 -26.78 -7.51
N ALA A 126 -1.37 -27.82 -7.36
CA ALA A 126 -0.17 -27.89 -6.56
C ALA A 126 0.78 -26.71 -6.84
N PHE A 127 1.38 -26.24 -5.75
CA PHE A 127 2.39 -25.20 -5.65
C PHE A 127 3.36 -25.20 -6.84
N ASN A 128 3.36 -24.11 -7.61
CA ASN A 128 4.42 -23.86 -8.59
C ASN A 128 5.65 -23.29 -7.83
N PRO A 129 6.76 -24.04 -7.69
CA PRO A 129 7.98 -23.56 -7.04
C PRO A 129 8.65 -22.38 -7.77
N MET A 130 8.23 -22.07 -9.00
CA MET A 130 8.63 -20.85 -9.72
C MET A 130 7.77 -19.62 -9.38
N ASP A 131 6.64 -19.77 -8.70
CA ASP A 131 5.89 -18.62 -8.20
C ASP A 131 6.50 -18.11 -6.90
N LEU A 132 7.60 -17.35 -7.03
CA LEU A 132 8.20 -16.59 -5.94
C LEU A 132 7.09 -15.83 -5.19
N ARG A 133 6.79 -16.28 -3.96
CA ARG A 133 5.71 -15.75 -3.14
C ARG A 133 6.12 -14.40 -2.60
N LEU A 134 5.70 -13.33 -3.26
CA LEU A 134 5.81 -11.98 -2.72
C LEU A 134 5.11 -11.88 -1.35
N VAL A 135 5.79 -11.29 -0.38
CA VAL A 135 5.29 -11.05 0.98
C VAL A 135 5.36 -9.55 1.25
N LEU A 136 4.28 -9.00 1.82
CA LEU A 136 4.26 -7.64 2.36
C LEU A 136 4.52 -7.74 3.86
N ILE A 137 5.41 -6.89 4.37
CA ILE A 137 5.81 -6.84 5.78
C ILE A 137 5.72 -5.40 6.29
N ASP A 138 5.93 -5.24 7.60
CA ASP A 138 6.01 -3.94 8.26
C ASP A 138 4.71 -3.11 8.18
N PHE A 139 3.71 -3.55 8.95
CA PHE A 139 2.39 -2.92 9.02
C PHE A 139 2.34 -1.80 10.08
N GLU A 140 3.44 -1.08 10.32
CA GLU A 140 3.53 -0.09 11.39
C GLU A 140 2.54 1.08 11.23
N TYR A 141 2.28 1.49 9.98
CA TYR A 141 1.30 2.53 9.65
C TYR A 141 -0.09 1.97 9.28
N ALA A 142 -0.30 0.65 9.37
CA ALA A 142 -1.51 0.04 8.83
C ALA A 142 -2.77 0.42 9.61
N SER A 143 -3.83 0.79 8.88
CA SER A 143 -5.11 1.23 9.45
C SER A 143 -6.26 0.96 8.47
N TYR A 144 -7.51 1.17 8.89
CA TYR A 144 -8.55 1.42 7.90
C TYR A 144 -8.34 2.80 7.29
N ASN A 145 -8.31 2.85 5.96
CA ASN A 145 -8.08 4.07 5.20
C ASN A 145 -8.73 3.95 3.81
N TYR A 146 -8.80 5.05 3.08
CA TYR A 146 -9.17 5.05 1.68
C TYR A 146 -8.17 4.22 0.88
N ARG A 147 -8.62 3.16 0.18
CA ARG A 147 -7.74 2.33 -0.65
C ARG A 147 -6.96 3.11 -1.71
N GLY A 148 -7.51 4.24 -2.16
CA GLY A 148 -6.86 5.15 -3.09
C GLY A 148 -5.55 5.73 -2.53
N PHE A 149 -5.44 5.88 -1.21
CA PHE A 149 -4.20 6.29 -0.55
C PHE A 149 -3.10 5.24 -0.75
N ASP A 150 -3.38 3.97 -0.48
CA ASP A 150 -2.42 2.87 -0.70
C ASP A 150 -1.94 2.79 -2.15
N PHE A 151 -2.84 3.06 -3.11
CA PHE A 151 -2.48 3.08 -4.53
C PHE A 151 -1.59 4.28 -4.85
N ALA A 152 -2.02 5.48 -4.46
CA ALA A 152 -1.30 6.71 -4.72
C ALA A 152 0.09 6.70 -4.07
N ASN A 153 0.17 6.29 -2.79
CA ASN A 153 1.43 6.16 -2.07
C ASN A 153 2.36 5.18 -2.80
N HIS A 154 1.87 3.98 -3.16
CA HIS A 154 2.67 3.02 -3.91
C HIS A 154 3.14 3.55 -5.28
N PHE A 155 2.37 4.40 -5.95
CA PHE A 155 2.79 5.02 -7.22
C PHE A 155 3.85 6.11 -7.01
N VAL A 156 3.74 6.89 -5.92
CA VAL A 156 4.77 7.85 -5.51
C VAL A 156 6.09 7.13 -5.21
N GLU A 157 6.06 5.97 -4.56
CA GLU A 157 7.27 5.18 -4.28
C GLU A 157 8.04 4.73 -5.54
N TYR A 158 7.41 4.71 -6.73
CA TYR A 158 8.17 4.41 -7.97
C TYR A 158 9.16 5.53 -8.30
N SER A 159 8.89 6.75 -7.84
CA SER A 159 9.74 7.92 -8.07
C SER A 159 10.71 8.20 -6.94
N ILE A 160 10.78 7.37 -5.89
CA ILE A 160 11.72 7.56 -4.79
C ILE A 160 12.72 6.40 -4.79
N ASN A 161 14.01 6.72 -4.71
CA ASN A 161 15.08 5.75 -4.57
C ASN A 161 15.78 5.95 -3.23
N TYR A 162 15.70 4.94 -2.35
CA TYR A 162 16.39 4.95 -1.05
C TYR A 162 17.78 4.27 -1.08
N ASP A 163 18.14 3.59 -2.18
CA ASP A 163 19.46 2.97 -2.35
C ASP A 163 20.47 4.01 -2.88
N VAL A 164 20.79 4.98 -2.02
CA VAL A 164 21.67 6.11 -2.31
C VAL A 164 22.70 6.25 -1.19
N ASP A 165 23.98 6.19 -1.52
CA ASP A 165 25.10 6.13 -0.59
C ASP A 165 25.62 7.51 -0.11
N HIS A 166 25.04 8.59 -0.61
CA HIS A 166 25.41 9.96 -0.30
C HIS A 166 24.22 10.78 0.19
N ALA A 167 24.50 11.79 1.04
CA ALA A 167 23.46 12.65 1.57
C ALA A 167 22.65 13.33 0.43
N PRO A 168 21.31 13.41 0.53
CA PRO A 168 20.48 13.14 1.71
C PRO A 168 20.03 11.68 1.88
N PHE A 169 20.68 10.72 1.19
CA PHE A 169 20.41 9.27 1.20
C PHE A 169 19.09 8.88 0.54
N TYR A 170 18.57 9.74 -0.33
CA TYR A 170 17.47 9.44 -1.23
C TYR A 170 17.54 10.30 -2.48
N GLU A 171 16.93 9.83 -3.57
CA GLU A 171 16.71 10.58 -4.80
C GLU A 171 15.23 10.53 -5.20
N ILE A 172 14.72 11.65 -5.71
CA ILE A 172 13.37 11.71 -6.32
C ILE A 172 13.55 11.83 -7.83
N LEU A 173 12.96 10.88 -8.56
CA LEU A 173 13.07 10.68 -10.00
C LEU A 173 11.66 10.73 -10.62
N PRO A 174 11.10 11.94 -10.88
CA PRO A 174 9.73 12.11 -11.35
C PRO A 174 9.40 11.31 -12.62
N GLU A 175 10.39 11.08 -13.48
CA GLU A 175 10.27 10.30 -14.71
C GLU A 175 9.97 8.82 -14.49
N ARG A 176 10.17 8.30 -13.27
CA ARG A 176 9.81 6.93 -12.90
C ARG A 176 8.36 6.80 -12.40
N PHE A 177 7.66 7.91 -12.16
CA PHE A 177 6.25 7.86 -11.79
C PHE A 177 5.46 7.10 -12.87
N PRO A 178 4.57 6.16 -12.48
CA PRO A 178 3.89 5.31 -13.44
C PRO A 178 2.99 6.11 -14.39
N THR A 179 2.95 5.68 -15.65
CA THR A 179 2.04 6.26 -16.65
C THR A 179 0.59 5.97 -16.29
N GLU A 180 -0.35 6.74 -16.85
CA GLU A 180 -1.79 6.54 -16.64
C GLU A 180 -2.24 5.10 -17.00
N GLU A 181 -1.65 4.52 -18.04
CA GLU A 181 -1.91 3.14 -18.45
C GLU A 181 -1.42 2.14 -17.38
N GLN A 182 -0.23 2.34 -16.82
CA GLN A 182 0.31 1.50 -15.75
C GLN A 182 -0.55 1.61 -14.48
N CYS A 183 -0.90 2.83 -14.07
CA CYS A 183 -1.81 3.09 -12.95
C CYS A 183 -3.15 2.39 -13.14
N SER A 184 -3.77 2.55 -14.32
CA SER A 184 -5.06 1.92 -14.67
C SER A 184 -4.98 0.40 -14.61
N SER A 185 -3.92 -0.19 -15.19
CA SER A 185 -3.70 -1.64 -15.17
C SER A 185 -3.60 -2.18 -13.75
N LEU A 186 -2.85 -1.50 -12.87
CA LEU A 186 -2.69 -1.89 -11.47
C LEU A 186 -4.01 -1.76 -10.70
N CYS A 187 -4.71 -0.64 -10.85
CA CYS A 187 -6.02 -0.39 -10.23
C CYS A 187 -7.06 -1.45 -10.61
N ILE A 188 -7.07 -1.90 -11.88
CA ILE A 188 -7.96 -2.97 -12.36
C ILE A 188 -7.65 -4.28 -11.64
N VAL A 189 -6.37 -4.69 -11.58
CA VAL A 189 -5.96 -5.93 -10.91
C VAL A 189 -6.31 -5.91 -9.43
N MET A 190 -6.19 -4.74 -8.79
CA MET A 190 -6.50 -4.55 -7.37
C MET A 190 -8.01 -4.56 -7.10
N SER A 191 -8.82 -4.07 -8.04
CA SER A 191 -10.28 -4.00 -7.91
C SER A 191 -11.01 -5.29 -8.33
N ALA A 192 -10.40 -6.15 -9.15
CA ALA A 192 -11.06 -7.31 -9.76
C ALA A 192 -11.60 -8.37 -8.77
N ARG A 193 -11.18 -8.36 -7.50
CA ARG A 193 -11.53 -9.43 -6.54
C ARG A 193 -12.82 -9.24 -5.74
N ARG A 194 -13.45 -8.06 -5.78
CA ARG A 194 -14.74 -7.83 -5.08
C ARG A 194 -15.97 -8.18 -5.92
N ILE A 195 -15.88 -8.07 -7.25
CA ILE A 195 -16.97 -8.40 -8.18
C ILE A 195 -17.34 -9.90 -8.12
N LEU A 196 -16.37 -10.79 -7.93
CA LEU A 196 -16.62 -12.24 -7.85
C LEU A 196 -17.29 -12.68 -6.53
N ARG A 197 -17.05 -11.98 -5.39
CA ARG A 197 -17.76 -12.27 -4.13
C ARG A 197 -19.21 -11.80 -4.16
N PHE A 198 -19.50 -10.66 -4.79
CA PHE A 198 -20.89 -10.20 -4.98
C PHE A 198 -21.71 -11.17 -5.85
N ARG A 199 -21.13 -11.67 -6.95
CA ARG A 199 -21.79 -12.70 -7.79
C ARG A 199 -22.02 -14.01 -7.04
N LYS A 200 -21.05 -14.49 -6.25
CA LYS A 200 -21.21 -15.75 -5.47
C LYS A 200 -22.25 -15.65 -4.36
N ASN A 201 -22.34 -14.51 -3.67
CA ASN A 201 -23.34 -14.31 -2.61
C ASN A 201 -24.76 -14.10 -3.14
N ASN A 202 -24.93 -13.54 -4.36
CA ASN A 202 -26.25 -13.46 -4.99
C ASN A 202 -26.73 -14.82 -5.51
N TYR A 203 -25.85 -15.64 -6.09
CA TYR A 203 -26.19 -17.02 -6.49
C TYR A 203 -26.59 -17.91 -5.29
N MET A 204 -25.95 -17.74 -4.14
CA MET A 204 -26.27 -18.51 -2.92
C MET A 204 -27.58 -18.04 -2.23
N LYS A 205 -28.06 -16.83 -2.53
CA LYS A 205 -29.36 -16.32 -2.04
C LYS A 205 -30.52 -16.70 -2.96
N GLU A 206 -30.28 -16.86 -4.27
CA GLU A 206 -31.33 -17.24 -5.24
C GLU A 206 -31.57 -18.76 -5.28
N GLY A 207 -30.64 -19.60 -4.83
CA GLY A 207 -30.79 -21.07 -4.77
C GLY A 207 -31.50 -21.62 -3.52
N LYS A 208 -32.13 -20.77 -2.70
CA LYS A 208 -32.89 -21.16 -1.49
C LYS A 208 -34.29 -20.53 -1.46
N ARG A 209 -34.99 -20.54 -2.59
CA ARG A 209 -36.44 -20.33 -2.65
C ARG A 209 -37.11 -21.51 -3.30
#